data_AF-A0A1S2QZ10-F1
#
_entry.id   AF-A0A1S2QZ10-F1
#
_cell.length_a   1.000
_cell.length_b   1.000
_cell.length_c   1.000
_cell.angle_alpha   90.00
_cell.angle_beta   90.00
_cell.angle_gamma   90.00
#
_symmetry.space_group_name_H-M   'P 1'
#
loop_
_entity.id
_entity.type
_entity.pdbx_description
1 polymer ?
#
loop_
_entity_poly.entity_id
_entity_poly.type
_entity_poly.pdbx_seq_one_letter_code
_entity_poly.pdbx_strand_id
1 'polypeptide(L)'
;MRTYEQYLRNRENRLRNFNQENCTCNVAVPPNEGCCYWSDLRDPGIKRIRDGVYYADANLQCGSGCRGFDTDTIYEWDLIAITGNPSIAGDRRRVGNDRVEVAGSGRFLLSVRVTFRCRSGDSFIDCLRQTGEVFTQ
;
A
#
# COMPACT_ATOMS: atom_id res chain seq x y z
N MET A 1 -14.25 24.49 18.51
CA MET A 1 -14.95 23.25 18.09
C MET A 1 -14.94 23.19 16.57
N ARG A 2 -14.30 22.19 15.95
CA ARG A 2 -14.42 21.98 14.50
C ARG A 2 -15.80 21.40 14.21
N THR A 3 -16.55 21.99 13.29
CA THR A 3 -17.90 21.53 12.94
C THR A 3 -17.81 20.20 12.17
N TYR A 4 -18.83 19.35 12.32
CA TYR A 4 -18.91 18.04 11.63
C TYR A 4 -18.73 18.17 10.11
N GLU A 5 -19.19 19.28 9.53
CA GLU A 5 -19.01 19.62 8.12
C GLU A 5 -17.54 19.90 7.73
N GLN A 6 -16.73 20.49 8.63
CA GLN A 6 -15.28 20.64 8.41
C GLN A 6 -14.56 19.29 8.45
N TYR A 7 -15.03 18.34 9.25
CA TYR A 7 -14.48 16.99 9.29
C TYR A 7 -14.74 16.24 7.98
N LEU A 8 -15.98 16.31 7.48
CA LEU A 8 -16.37 15.71 6.20
C LEU A 8 -15.64 16.34 5.02
N ARG A 9 -15.50 17.67 4.95
CA ARG A 9 -14.70 18.32 3.89
C ARG A 9 -13.22 17.97 3.95
N ASN A 10 -12.62 17.89 5.13
CA ASN A 10 -11.21 17.47 5.28
C ASN A 10 -10.99 15.99 4.91
N ARG A 11 -12.04 15.18 5.03
CA ARG A 11 -12.04 13.77 4.65
C ARG A 11 -12.24 13.59 3.15
N GLU A 12 -13.17 14.33 2.56
CA GLU A 12 -13.37 14.39 1.11
C GLU A 12 -12.17 14.99 0.40
N ASN A 13 -11.51 15.99 0.99
CA ASN A 13 -10.25 16.52 0.47
C ASN A 13 -9.09 15.54 0.64
N ARG A 14 -9.06 14.72 1.71
CA ARG A 14 -8.08 13.62 1.83
C ARG A 14 -8.34 12.51 0.82
N LEU A 15 -9.59 12.12 0.61
CA LEU A 15 -9.98 11.15 -0.40
C LEU A 15 -9.76 11.71 -1.82
N ARG A 16 -9.99 13.00 -2.06
CA ARG A 16 -9.70 13.67 -3.33
C ARG A 16 -8.21 13.85 -3.57
N ASN A 17 -7.42 14.22 -2.58
CA ASN A 17 -5.96 14.31 -2.73
C ASN A 17 -5.35 12.91 -2.88
N PHE A 18 -5.85 11.92 -2.15
CA PHE A 18 -5.48 10.51 -2.38
C PHE A 18 -5.89 10.05 -3.78
N ASN A 19 -7.07 10.44 -4.27
CA ASN A 19 -7.53 10.10 -5.61
C ASN A 19 -6.88 10.96 -6.72
N GLN A 20 -6.36 12.15 -6.44
CA GLN A 20 -5.70 13.02 -7.42
C GLN A 20 -4.20 12.74 -7.52
N GLU A 21 -3.57 12.22 -6.45
CA GLU A 21 -2.17 11.81 -6.46
C GLU A 21 -1.97 10.29 -6.58
N ASN A 22 -3.02 9.46 -6.39
CA ASN A 22 -2.92 7.99 -6.39
C ASN A 22 -4.14 7.22 -6.97
N CYS A 23 -5.09 7.82 -7.69
CA CYS A 23 -6.02 6.98 -8.48
C CYS A 23 -5.33 6.47 -9.74
N THR A 24 -5.19 5.15 -9.81
CA THR A 24 -4.68 4.40 -10.97
C THR A 24 -3.41 4.97 -11.55
N CYS A 25 -2.32 4.78 -10.83
CA CYS A 25 -1.02 4.80 -11.45
C CYS A 25 -0.18 3.77 -10.72
N ASN A 26 0.36 2.79 -11.44
CA ASN A 26 1.68 2.25 -11.14
C ASN A 26 2.68 3.44 -11.20
N VAL A 27 2.57 4.43 -10.30
CA VAL A 27 3.47 5.58 -10.31
C VAL A 27 4.78 5.01 -9.85
N ALA A 28 5.74 5.03 -10.75
CA ALA A 28 7.12 5.06 -10.36
C ALA A 28 7.34 6.29 -9.49
N VAL A 29 7.30 6.18 -8.17
CA VAL A 29 7.91 7.21 -7.31
C VAL A 29 9.41 7.04 -7.48
N PRO A 30 10.14 7.96 -8.12
CA PRO A 30 11.56 7.76 -8.35
C PRO A 30 12.31 7.47 -7.04
N PRO A 31 13.32 6.60 -7.08
CA PRO A 31 13.84 5.93 -8.26
C PRO A 31 13.12 4.58 -8.47
N ASN A 32 12.42 4.43 -9.60
CA ASN A 32 11.97 3.12 -10.08
C ASN A 32 12.76 2.72 -11.35
N GLU A 33 14.02 3.17 -11.41
CA GLU A 33 15.00 2.84 -12.44
C GLU A 33 16.11 2.00 -11.82
N GLY A 34 16.79 1.18 -12.62
CA GLY A 34 17.89 0.33 -12.14
C GLY A 34 17.39 -0.96 -11.48
N CYS A 35 17.83 -1.23 -10.25
CA CYS A 35 17.72 -2.56 -9.64
C CYS A 35 16.30 -3.11 -9.56
N CYS A 36 15.28 -2.30 -9.23
CA CYS A 36 13.91 -2.76 -9.00
C CYS A 36 12.95 -2.31 -10.10
N TYR A 37 13.46 -1.98 -11.30
CA TYR A 37 12.66 -1.53 -12.44
C TYR A 37 11.47 -2.45 -12.78
N TRP A 38 11.68 -3.76 -12.65
CA TRP A 38 10.66 -4.78 -12.93
C TRP A 38 9.75 -5.10 -11.74
N SER A 39 10.00 -4.51 -10.57
CA SER A 39 9.18 -4.75 -9.37
C SER A 39 7.86 -3.97 -9.45
N ASP A 40 6.77 -4.67 -9.19
CA ASP A 40 5.42 -4.15 -9.42
C ASP A 40 4.39 -4.64 -8.39
N LEU A 41 3.27 -3.90 -8.33
CA LEU A 41 2.03 -4.35 -7.71
C LEU A 41 1.13 -4.87 -8.84
N ARG A 42 0.77 -6.16 -8.79
CA ARG A 42 -0.05 -6.79 -9.82
C ARG A 42 -1.51 -6.44 -9.61
N ASP A 43 -2.11 -5.77 -10.59
CA ASP A 43 -3.49 -5.29 -10.52
C ASP A 43 -4.47 -6.38 -10.01
N PRO A 44 -5.37 -6.05 -9.07
CA PRO A 44 -5.63 -4.72 -8.47
C PRO A 44 -4.62 -4.26 -7.39
N GLY A 45 -3.59 -5.07 -7.09
CA GLY A 45 -2.52 -4.75 -6.16
C GLY A 45 -2.85 -5.01 -4.69
N ILE A 46 -4.13 -5.00 -4.28
CA ILE A 46 -4.59 -5.51 -2.98
C ILE A 46 -5.72 -6.51 -3.18
N LYS A 47 -5.65 -7.65 -2.52
CA LYS A 47 -6.64 -8.73 -2.62
C LYS A 47 -7.11 -9.19 -1.25
N ARG A 48 -8.36 -9.64 -1.16
CA ARG A 48 -8.94 -10.25 0.05
C ARG A 48 -8.65 -11.76 0.04
N ILE A 49 -8.09 -12.28 1.13
CA ILE A 49 -7.88 -13.73 1.34
C ILE A 49 -9.14 -14.34 1.94
N ARG A 50 -9.62 -13.72 3.02
CA ARG A 50 -10.82 -14.09 3.78
C ARG A 50 -11.32 -12.83 4.49
N ASP A 51 -12.47 -12.91 5.14
CA ASP A 51 -13.03 -11.77 5.85
C ASP A 51 -12.04 -11.20 6.87
N GLY A 52 -11.81 -9.89 6.77
CA GLY A 52 -10.86 -9.16 7.59
C GLY A 52 -9.38 -9.42 7.31
N VAL A 53 -9.01 -10.20 6.28
CA VAL A 53 -7.59 -10.43 5.94
C VAL A 53 -7.34 -10.11 4.47
N TYR A 54 -6.41 -9.19 4.26
CA TYR A 54 -6.02 -8.68 2.94
C TYR A 54 -4.53 -8.88 2.73
N TYR A 55 -4.10 -8.95 1.47
CA TYR A 55 -2.70 -8.97 1.13
C TYR A 55 -2.37 -8.07 -0.06
N ALA A 56 -1.14 -7.58 -0.09
CA ALA A 56 -0.59 -6.83 -1.21
C ALA A 56 -0.04 -7.82 -2.24
N ASP A 57 -0.58 -7.80 -3.45
CA ASP A 57 -0.10 -8.66 -4.53
C ASP A 57 1.14 -8.03 -5.20
N ALA A 58 2.23 -8.03 -4.43
CA ALA A 58 3.51 -7.48 -4.82
C ALA A 58 4.41 -8.56 -5.43
N ASN A 59 5.22 -8.18 -6.41
CA ASN A 59 6.19 -9.06 -7.05
C ASN A 59 7.54 -8.35 -7.12
N LEU A 60 8.47 -8.77 -6.26
CA LEU A 60 9.82 -8.24 -6.22
C LEU A 60 10.66 -8.85 -7.35
N GLN A 61 11.07 -8.01 -8.30
CA GLN A 61 11.96 -8.40 -9.38
C GLN A 61 13.17 -7.46 -9.41
N CYS A 62 14.31 -7.98 -8.95
CA CYS A 62 15.58 -7.29 -9.02
C CYS A 62 16.33 -7.64 -10.31
N GLY A 63 16.76 -6.64 -11.07
CA GLY A 63 17.55 -6.76 -12.31
C GLY A 63 18.90 -6.06 -12.22
N SER A 64 19.61 -5.98 -13.35
CA SER A 64 20.85 -5.20 -13.50
C SER A 64 21.97 -5.56 -12.51
N GLY A 65 22.11 -6.85 -12.20
CA GLY A 65 23.12 -7.35 -11.26
C GLY A 65 22.71 -7.27 -9.78
N CYS A 66 21.53 -6.76 -9.48
CA CYS A 66 20.99 -6.66 -8.14
C CYS A 66 20.25 -7.93 -7.73
N ARG A 67 20.06 -8.13 -6.43
CA ARG A 67 19.35 -9.31 -5.87
C ARG A 67 18.29 -8.86 -4.88
N GLY A 68 17.15 -9.53 -4.89
CA GLY A 68 16.02 -9.24 -4.01
C GLY A 68 15.63 -10.45 -3.19
N PHE A 69 15.07 -10.20 -2.01
CA PHE A 69 14.43 -11.20 -1.19
C PHE A 69 13.11 -10.62 -0.71
N ASP A 70 12.01 -11.38 -0.83
CA ASP A 70 10.69 -10.91 -0.38
C ASP A 70 10.70 -10.52 1.09
N THR A 71 11.55 -11.17 1.90
CA THR A 71 11.77 -10.87 3.31
C THR A 71 12.30 -9.46 3.58
N ASP A 72 12.89 -8.79 2.58
CA ASP A 72 13.38 -7.42 2.69
C ASP A 72 12.33 -6.38 2.24
N THR A 73 11.22 -6.82 1.64
CA THR A 73 10.15 -5.93 1.16
C THR A 73 9.38 -5.34 2.32
N ILE A 74 9.14 -4.04 2.28
CA ILE A 74 8.43 -3.31 3.33
C ILE A 74 7.02 -2.99 2.85
N TYR A 75 6.02 -3.28 3.66
CA TYR A 75 4.62 -2.99 3.40
C TYR A 75 4.09 -2.02 4.45
N GLU A 76 3.53 -0.90 4.00
CA GLU A 76 2.95 0.12 4.85
C GLU A 76 1.47 0.31 4.49
N TRP A 77 0.61 -0.13 5.38
CA TRP A 77 -0.84 -0.16 5.20
C TRP A 77 -1.49 1.07 5.81
N ASP A 78 -2.44 1.65 5.08
CA ASP A 78 -3.33 2.69 5.58
C ASP A 78 -4.80 2.38 5.27
N LEU A 79 -5.71 2.88 6.10
CA LEU A 79 -7.13 2.61 5.99
C LEU A 79 -7.95 3.87 6.25
N ILE A 80 -8.85 4.18 5.32
CA ILE A 80 -9.80 5.28 5.43
C ILE A 80 -11.24 4.72 5.41
N ALA A 81 -11.89 4.79 6.57
CA ALA A 81 -13.15 4.10 6.88
C ALA A 81 -14.44 4.69 6.28
N ILE A 82 -14.65 4.74 4.95
CA ILE A 82 -15.79 5.42 4.28
C ILE A 82 -17.12 5.36 5.07
N THR A 83 -17.57 4.16 5.47
CA THR A 83 -18.69 3.94 6.40
C THR A 83 -18.31 2.97 7.53
N GLY A 84 -19.11 2.96 8.60
CA GLY A 84 -18.91 2.05 9.73
C GLY A 84 -17.67 2.39 10.56
N ASN A 85 -17.01 1.36 11.10
CA ASN A 85 -15.86 1.47 11.99
C ASN A 85 -14.66 0.53 11.65
N PRO A 86 -14.31 0.29 10.37
CA PRO A 86 -13.18 -0.54 10.03
C PRO A 86 -11.86 0.08 10.48
N SER A 87 -10.91 -0.76 10.91
CA SER A 87 -9.58 -0.35 11.36
C SER A 87 -8.55 -1.46 11.15
N ILE A 88 -7.29 -1.08 10.88
CA ILE A 88 -6.19 -2.05 10.81
C ILE A 88 -5.90 -2.60 12.21
N ALA A 89 -5.89 -3.92 12.34
CA ALA A 89 -5.47 -4.61 13.55
C ALA A 89 -3.95 -4.79 13.57
N GLY A 90 -3.31 -4.26 14.62
CA GLY A 90 -1.87 -4.34 14.83
C GLY A 90 -1.05 -3.36 13.98
N ASP A 91 0.19 -3.76 13.68
CA ASP A 91 1.15 -2.88 13.03
C ASP A 91 0.81 -2.63 11.57
N ARG A 92 0.82 -1.34 11.21
CA ARG A 92 0.63 -0.84 9.84
C ARG A 92 1.85 -1.05 8.95
N ARG A 93 3.05 -1.04 9.53
CA ARG A 93 4.31 -1.24 8.81
C ARG A 93 4.86 -2.62 9.10
N ARG A 94 5.10 -3.42 8.06
CA ARG A 94 5.58 -4.81 8.14
C ARG A 94 6.72 -5.03 7.17
N VAL A 95 7.63 -5.95 7.49
CA VAL A 95 8.76 -6.32 6.63
C VAL A 95 8.64 -7.81 6.32
N GLY A 96 8.68 -8.18 5.05
CA GLY A 96 8.50 -9.57 4.59
C GLY A 96 7.12 -10.17 4.83
N ASN A 97 6.14 -9.36 5.23
CA ASN A 97 4.76 -9.79 5.46
C ASN A 97 3.81 -8.87 4.71
N ASP A 98 3.27 -9.42 3.63
CA ASP A 98 2.37 -8.79 2.68
C ASP A 98 0.92 -8.74 3.17
N ARG A 99 0.62 -9.22 4.39
CA ARG A 99 -0.76 -9.33 4.90
C ARG A 99 -1.07 -8.26 5.93
N VAL A 100 -2.33 -7.83 5.93
CA VAL A 100 -2.92 -6.98 6.95
C VAL A 100 -4.27 -7.53 7.39
N GLU A 101 -4.57 -7.35 8.68
CA GLU A 101 -5.88 -7.66 9.23
C GLU A 101 -6.67 -6.38 9.44
N VAL A 102 -7.95 -6.41 9.08
CA VAL A 102 -8.92 -5.34 9.30
C VAL A 102 -10.01 -5.86 10.22
N ALA A 103 -10.23 -5.14 11.31
CA ALA A 103 -11.31 -5.37 12.27
C ALA A 103 -12.40 -4.32 12.10
N GLY A 104 -13.62 -4.63 12.56
CA GLY A 104 -14.78 -3.77 12.41
C GLY A 104 -15.60 -4.08 11.16
N SER A 105 -16.59 -3.25 10.87
CA SER A 105 -17.53 -3.44 9.75
C SER A 105 -17.75 -2.13 9.00
N GLY A 106 -18.09 -2.22 7.72
CA GLY A 106 -18.40 -1.09 6.87
C GLY A 106 -17.55 -1.04 5.59
N ARG A 107 -17.70 0.07 4.85
CA ARG A 107 -16.99 0.30 3.60
C ARG A 107 -15.73 1.12 3.86
N PHE A 108 -14.62 0.79 3.25
CA PHE A 108 -13.35 1.49 3.45
C PHE A 108 -12.45 1.45 2.21
N LEU A 109 -11.56 2.43 2.12
CA LEU A 109 -10.41 2.41 1.24
C LEU A 109 -9.22 1.84 2.01
N LEU A 110 -8.65 0.75 1.53
CA LEU A 110 -7.42 0.16 2.04
C LEU A 110 -6.31 0.46 1.05
N SER A 111 -5.20 1.01 1.52
CA SER A 111 -4.04 1.32 0.68
C SER A 111 -2.77 0.70 1.23
N VAL A 112 -1.83 0.44 0.34
CA VAL A 112 -0.50 -0.08 0.69
C VAL A 112 0.56 0.65 -0.10
N ARG A 113 1.59 1.10 0.61
CA ARG A 113 2.88 1.51 0.04
C ARG A 113 3.85 0.36 0.20
N VAL A 114 4.44 -0.08 -0.90
CA VAL A 114 5.40 -1.18 -0.94
C VAL A 114 6.77 -0.63 -1.30
N THR A 115 7.75 -0.87 -0.43
CA THR A 115 9.17 -0.62 -0.71
C THR A 115 9.82 -1.92 -1.14
N PHE A 116 10.11 -2.01 -2.43
CA PHE A 116 10.90 -3.08 -3.03
C PHE A 116 12.38 -2.80 -2.80
N ARG A 117 13.02 -3.66 -2.01
CA ARG A 117 14.42 -3.49 -1.61
C ARG A 117 15.31 -4.47 -2.35
N CYS A 118 16.09 -3.96 -3.29
CA CYS A 118 17.12 -4.72 -4.00
C CYS A 118 18.51 -4.43 -3.41
N ARG A 119 19.37 -5.44 -3.39
CA ARG A 119 20.78 -5.35 -2.98
C ARG A 119 21.68 -5.19 -4.18
N SER A 120 22.60 -4.24 -4.14
CA SER A 120 23.67 -4.02 -5.12
C SER A 120 25.00 -3.92 -4.38
N GLY A 121 25.77 -5.02 -4.36
CA GLY A 121 26.92 -5.17 -3.46
C GLY A 121 26.47 -5.12 -1.99
N ASP A 122 27.08 -4.23 -1.20
CA ASP A 122 26.76 -4.02 0.21
C ASP A 122 25.66 -2.95 0.44
N SER A 123 25.12 -2.36 -0.63
CA SER A 123 24.13 -1.29 -0.57
C SER A 123 22.72 -1.78 -0.92
N PHE A 124 21.72 -1.09 -0.37
CA PHE A 124 20.32 -1.25 -0.75
C PHE A 124 19.88 -0.16 -1.71
N ILE A 125 19.05 -0.56 -2.68
CA ILE A 125 18.32 0.33 -3.58
C ILE A 125 16.83 0.03 -3.36
N ASP A 126 16.12 1.05 -2.91
CA ASP A 126 14.70 0.98 -2.58
C ASP A 126 13.87 1.63 -3.69
N CYS A 127 12.90 0.89 -4.22
CA CYS A 127 11.89 1.40 -5.13
C CYS A 127 10.52 1.40 -4.45
N LEU A 128 9.69 2.38 -4.76
CA LEU A 128 8.39 2.56 -4.13
C LEU A 128 7.26 2.39 -5.15
N ARG A 129 6.27 1.57 -4.78
CA ARG A 129 4.96 1.50 -5.45
C ARG A 129 3.86 1.70 -4.42
N GLN A 130 2.72 2.22 -4.86
CA GLN A 130 1.57 2.40 -4.01
C GLN A 130 0.30 2.06 -4.79
N THR A 131 -0.67 1.47 -4.11
CA THR A 131 -2.02 1.26 -4.63
C THR A 131 -3.05 1.41 -3.51
N GLY A 132 -4.33 1.51 -3.88
CA GLY A 132 -5.44 1.54 -2.94
C GLY A 132 -6.71 0.99 -3.57
N GLU A 133 -7.46 0.22 -2.79
CA GLU A 133 -8.65 -0.49 -3.21
C GLU A 133 -9.78 -0.32 -2.20
N VAL A 134 -11.03 -0.27 -2.71
CA VAL A 134 -12.21 -0.12 -1.86
C VAL A 134 -12.81 -1.48 -1.55
N PHE A 135 -13.03 -1.74 -0.26
CA PHE A 135 -13.63 -2.96 0.24
C PHE A 135 -14.85 -2.68 1.12
N THR A 136 -15.69 -3.70 1.27
CA THR A 136 -16.78 -3.75 2.26
C THR A 136 -16.58 -4.97 3.15
N GLN A 137 -16.53 -4.76 4.45
CA GLN A 137 -16.45 -5.82 5.47
C GLN A 137 -17.73 -5.90 6.28
#